data_AF-A0A1I3UMG5-F1
#
_entry.id   AF-A0A1I3UMG5-F1
#
_cell.length_a   1.000
_cell.length_b   1.000
_cell.length_c   1.000
_cell.angle_alpha   90.00
_cell.angle_beta   90.00
_cell.angle_gamma   90.00
#
_symmetry.space_group_name_H-M   'P 1'
#
loop_
_entity.id
_entity.type
_entity.pdbx_description
1 polymer ?
#
loop_
_entity_poly.entity_id
_entity_poly.type
_entity_poly.pdbx_seq_one_letter_code
_entity_poly.pdbx_strand_id
1 'polypeptide(L)'
;MALTWGGLHSLDRYLVEEAFRQSKDDDLVSMFPIRHWTDSKIRCHFLSCIIALAYLRLVELKLEDAGIHMTAQRAMELMRNLHSCLCWNGEKEKALRLIEEPSPEQAKILTAFGYEVTRRVLQKIKS
;
A
#
# COMPACT_ATOMS: atom_id res chain seq x y z
N MET A 1 -15.18 27.24 27.95
CA MET A 1 -14.19 26.17 28.21
C MET A 1 -14.88 24.85 28.55
N ALA A 2 -15.65 24.26 27.63
CA ALA A 2 -16.25 22.94 27.83
C ALA A 2 -16.67 22.31 26.48
N LEU A 3 -15.73 22.05 25.57
CA LEU A 3 -15.97 21.31 24.33
C LEU A 3 -14.66 20.64 23.89
N THR A 4 -14.26 19.50 24.45
CA THR A 4 -13.26 18.61 23.79
C THR A 4 -13.20 17.17 24.32
N TRP A 5 -13.67 16.84 25.53
CA TRP A 5 -13.51 15.48 26.06
C TRP A 5 -14.38 14.39 25.38
N GLY A 6 -15.49 14.75 24.75
CA GLY A 6 -16.36 13.79 24.05
C GLY A 6 -15.86 13.35 22.66
N GLY A 7 -14.94 14.10 22.04
CA GLY A 7 -14.50 13.87 20.66
C GLY A 7 -13.33 12.89 20.51
N LEU A 8 -12.47 12.78 21.54
CA LEU A 8 -11.29 11.91 21.50
C LEU A 8 -11.70 10.42 21.51
N HIS A 9 -12.66 10.05 22.37
CA HIS A 9 -13.16 8.67 22.47
C HIS A 9 -13.87 8.19 21.19
N SER A 10 -14.55 9.08 20.46
CA SER A 10 -15.16 8.74 19.18
C SER A 10 -14.13 8.55 18.06
N LEU A 11 -13.02 9.30 18.08
CA LEU A 11 -11.96 9.16 17.08
C LEU A 11 -11.22 7.83 17.24
N ASP A 12 -10.84 7.46 18.46
CA ASP A 12 -10.13 6.19 18.72
C ASP A 12 -10.98 4.99 18.31
N ARG A 13 -12.29 5.04 18.57
CA ARG A 13 -13.23 4.01 18.13
C ARG A 13 -13.29 3.92 16.61
N TYR A 14 -13.35 5.06 15.92
CA TYR A 14 -13.40 5.10 14.46
C TYR A 14 -12.14 4.46 13.83
N LEU A 15 -10.96 4.76 14.38
CA LEU A 15 -9.69 4.17 13.91
C LEU A 15 -9.69 2.64 14.06
N VAL A 16 -10.21 2.13 15.18
CA VAL A 16 -10.34 0.69 15.41
C VAL A 16 -11.34 0.06 14.44
N GLU A 17 -12.52 0.68 14.26
CA GLU A 17 -13.53 0.22 13.30
C GLU A 17 -13.02 0.23 11.85
N GLU A 18 -12.19 1.20 11.49
CA GLU A 18 -11.53 1.28 10.18
C GLU A 18 -10.58 0.10 9.98
N ALA A 19 -9.71 -0.19 10.96
CA ALA A 19 -8.80 -1.32 10.90
C ALA A 19 -9.53 -2.67 10.80
N PHE A 20 -10.67 -2.82 11.49
CA PHE A 20 -11.54 -4.00 11.36
C PHE A 20 -12.22 -4.11 10.00
N ARG A 21 -12.44 -3.00 9.31
CA ARG A 21 -12.97 -3.00 7.95
C ARG A 21 -11.88 -3.39 6.96
N GLN A 22 -10.70 -2.79 7.10
CA GLN A 22 -9.54 -3.08 6.27
C GLN A 22 -9.06 -4.53 6.42
N SER A 23 -9.19 -5.13 7.60
CA SER A 23 -8.83 -6.55 7.79
C SER A 23 -9.68 -7.51 6.95
N LYS A 24 -10.88 -7.09 6.55
CA LYS A 24 -11.81 -7.85 5.72
C LYS A 24 -11.66 -7.54 4.22
N ASP A 25 -10.72 -6.67 3.84
CA ASP A 25 -10.43 -6.41 2.45
C ASP A 25 -9.86 -7.67 1.79
N ASP A 26 -10.55 -8.18 0.76
CA ASP A 26 -10.21 -9.45 0.12
C ASP A 26 -8.87 -9.40 -0.64
N ASP A 27 -8.41 -8.22 -1.03
CA ASP A 27 -7.25 -8.01 -1.89
C ASP A 27 -5.96 -7.68 -1.14
N LEU A 28 -6.06 -7.04 0.04
CA LEU A 28 -4.92 -6.53 0.80
C LEU A 28 -4.66 -7.29 2.10
N VAL A 29 -5.68 -7.75 2.82
CA VAL A 29 -5.51 -8.37 4.15
C VAL A 29 -6.24 -9.70 4.33
N SER A 30 -7.25 -10.01 3.52
CA SER A 30 -7.97 -11.30 3.39
C SER A 30 -8.13 -12.11 4.68
N MET A 31 -8.42 -11.46 5.82
CA MET A 31 -8.47 -12.13 7.11
C MET A 31 -9.60 -13.18 7.15
N PHE A 32 -10.67 -12.92 6.40
CA PHE A 32 -11.80 -13.82 6.21
C PHE A 32 -12.03 -14.09 4.72
N PRO A 33 -12.54 -15.27 4.32
CA PRO A 33 -12.83 -16.43 5.17
C PRO A 33 -11.57 -17.19 5.60
N ILE A 34 -11.62 -17.82 6.79
CA ILE A 34 -10.53 -18.67 7.28
C ILE A 34 -10.62 -20.02 6.57
N ARG A 35 -9.71 -20.27 5.61
CA ARG A 35 -9.63 -21.54 4.86
C ARG A 35 -8.68 -22.57 5.48
N HIS A 36 -8.07 -22.23 6.61
CA HIS A 36 -7.14 -23.10 7.35
C HIS A 36 -7.89 -23.86 8.44
N TRP A 37 -7.55 -25.14 8.66
CA TRP A 37 -8.27 -26.01 9.60
C TRP A 37 -7.49 -26.38 10.86
N THR A 38 -6.16 -26.16 10.90
CA THR A 38 -5.35 -26.37 12.10
C THR A 38 -5.09 -25.07 12.82
N ASP A 39 -5.15 -25.09 14.15
CA ASP A 39 -4.86 -23.94 15.01
C ASP A 39 -3.54 -23.26 14.65
N SER A 40 -2.48 -24.05 14.41
CA SER A 40 -1.17 -23.52 14.02
C SER A 40 -1.22 -22.72 12.71
N LYS A 41 -1.95 -23.21 11.70
CA LYS A 41 -2.09 -22.50 10.42
C LYS A 41 -3.03 -21.29 10.54
N ILE A 42 -4.08 -21.40 11.35
CA ILE A 42 -4.98 -20.27 11.65
C ILE A 42 -4.20 -19.14 12.32
N ARG A 43 -3.37 -19.43 13.33
CA ARG A 43 -2.52 -18.44 14.00
C ARG A 43 -1.53 -17.78 13.04
N CYS A 44 -0.88 -18.56 12.17
CA CYS A 44 0.04 -18.04 11.16
C CYS A 44 -0.66 -17.11 10.15
N HIS A 45 -1.88 -17.47 9.72
CA HIS A 45 -2.71 -16.63 8.86
C HIS A 45 -3.02 -15.27 9.52
N PHE A 46 -3.56 -15.27 10.74
CA PHE A 46 -3.86 -14.03 11.47
C PHE A 46 -2.62 -13.17 11.70
N LEU A 47 -1.48 -13.78 12.03
CA LEU A 47 -0.21 -13.06 12.14
C LEU A 47 0.15 -12.35 10.83
N SER A 48 0.03 -13.04 9.70
CA SER A 48 0.32 -12.48 8.37
C SER A 48 -0.63 -11.32 8.04
N CYS A 49 -1.91 -11.44 8.36
CA CYS A 49 -2.90 -10.37 8.20
C CYS A 49 -2.56 -9.13 9.05
N ILE A 50 -2.14 -9.33 10.31
CA ILE A 50 -1.74 -8.22 11.19
C ILE A 50 -0.49 -7.53 10.65
N ILE A 51 0.48 -8.28 10.14
CA ILE A 51 1.67 -7.73 9.49
C ILE A 51 1.28 -6.90 8.25
N ALA A 52 0.32 -7.39 7.44
CA ALA A 52 -0.18 -6.66 6.29
C ALA A 52 -0.83 -5.32 6.70
N LEU A 53 -1.68 -5.31 7.73
CA LEU A 53 -2.26 -4.06 8.28
C LEU A 53 -1.19 -3.09 8.75
N ALA A 54 -0.15 -3.58 9.43
CA ALA A 54 0.97 -2.75 9.86
C ALA A 54 1.69 -2.12 8.66
N TYR A 55 1.93 -2.87 7.58
CA TYR A 55 2.51 -2.33 6.36
C TYR A 55 1.62 -1.29 5.68
N LEU A 56 0.31 -1.51 5.61
CA LEU A 56 -0.63 -0.52 5.07
C LEU A 56 -0.56 0.78 5.88
N ARG A 57 -0.49 0.70 7.21
CA ARG A 57 -0.32 1.89 8.05
C ARG A 57 1.02 2.59 7.82
N LEU A 58 2.10 1.84 7.63
CA LEU A 58 3.41 2.42 7.27
C LEU A 58 3.38 3.13 5.92
N VAL A 59 2.62 2.61 4.95
CA VAL A 59 2.41 3.27 3.65
C VAL A 59 1.70 4.62 3.86
N GLU A 60 0.61 4.65 4.63
CA GLU A 60 -0.09 5.90 4.95
C GLU A 60 0.80 6.92 5.63
N LEU A 61 1.52 6.52 6.68
CA LEU A 61 2.42 7.41 7.40
C LEU A 61 3.48 8.01 6.47
N LYS A 62 4.04 7.19 5.57
CA LYS A 62 5.03 7.66 4.60
C LYS A 62 4.45 8.62 3.56
N LEU A 63 3.19 8.43 3.17
CA LEU A 63 2.48 9.37 2.29
C LEU A 63 2.15 10.67 3.03
N GLU A 64 1.70 10.59 4.28
CA GLU A 64 1.45 11.74 5.16
C GLU A 64 2.73 12.58 5.37
N ASP A 65 3.87 11.94 5.63
CA ASP A 65 5.18 12.60 5.75
C ASP A 65 5.58 13.35 4.46
N ALA A 66 5.13 12.87 3.30
CA ALA A 66 5.32 13.52 2.01
C ALA A 66 4.24 14.58 1.67
N GLY A 67 3.32 14.86 2.60
CA GLY A 67 2.20 15.79 2.40
C GLY A 67 1.08 15.26 1.49
N ILE A 68 1.03 13.94 1.28
CA ILE A 68 0.04 13.27 0.44
C ILE A 68 -1.02 12.64 1.35
N HIS A 69 -2.18 13.30 1.47
CA HIS A 69 -3.30 12.78 2.25
C HIS A 69 -4.10 11.76 1.44
N MET A 70 -3.75 10.48 1.59
CA MET A 70 -4.38 9.37 0.87
C MET A 70 -4.33 8.09 1.72
N THR A 71 -5.40 7.30 1.68
CA THR A 71 -5.45 6.01 2.39
C THR A 71 -4.53 4.98 1.73
N ALA A 72 -4.07 4.00 2.51
CA ALA A 72 -3.24 2.91 2.00
C ALA A 72 -3.97 2.15 0.89
N GLN A 73 -5.28 1.93 1.07
CA GLN A 73 -6.11 1.22 0.10
C GLN A 73 -6.08 1.93 -1.26
N ARG A 74 -6.35 3.25 -1.29
CA ARG A 74 -6.34 4.02 -2.52
C ARG A 74 -4.95 4.04 -3.16
N ALA A 75 -3.89 4.17 -2.36
CA ALA A 75 -2.52 4.10 -2.85
C ALA A 75 -2.21 2.75 -3.50
N MET A 76 -2.61 1.65 -2.86
CA MET A 76 -2.40 0.29 -3.37
C MET A 76 -3.23 0.02 -4.63
N GLU A 77 -4.47 0.52 -4.72
CA GLU A 77 -5.30 0.44 -5.94
C GLU A 77 -4.63 1.14 -7.13
N LEU A 78 -4.12 2.36 -6.90
CA LEU A 78 -3.40 3.11 -7.93
C LEU A 78 -2.15 2.36 -8.38
N MET A 79 -1.34 1.88 -7.43
CA MET A 79 -0.09 1.20 -7.74
C MET A 79 -0.29 -0.19 -8.34
N ARG A 80 -1.39 -0.89 -8.02
CA ARG A 80 -1.74 -2.20 -8.62
C ARG A 80 -1.95 -2.10 -10.13
N ASN A 81 -2.44 -0.96 -10.60
CA ASN A 81 -2.67 -0.67 -12.02
C ASN A 81 -1.45 -0.06 -12.72
N LEU A 82 -0.29 0.01 -12.05
CA LEU A 82 0.96 0.41 -12.69
C LEU A 82 1.72 -0.85 -13.12
N HIS A 83 1.71 -1.14 -14.42
CA HIS A 83 2.32 -2.38 -14.91
C HIS A 83 3.79 -2.19 -15.30
N SER A 84 4.55 -3.28 -15.17
CA SER A 84 5.90 -3.40 -15.71
C SER A 84 5.95 -4.51 -16.76
N CYS A 85 6.54 -4.24 -17.91
CA CYS A 85 6.76 -5.21 -18.98
C CYS A 85 8.24 -5.53 -19.15
N LEU A 86 8.54 -6.75 -19.59
CA LEU A 86 9.88 -7.16 -20.02
C LEU A 86 9.91 -7.14 -21.54
N CYS A 87 10.68 -6.23 -22.11
CA CYS A 87 10.84 -6.08 -23.55
C CYS A 87 12.12 -6.79 -23.99
N TRP A 88 11.99 -7.70 -24.95
CA TRP A 88 13.11 -8.30 -25.67
C TRP A 88 13.20 -7.66 -27.05
N ASN A 89 14.23 -6.86 -27.31
CA ASN A 89 14.62 -6.54 -28.68
C ASN A 89 15.72 -7.54 -29.05
N GLY A 90 15.55 -8.34 -30.09
CA GLY A 90 16.50 -9.41 -30.47
C GLY A 90 17.95 -8.97 -30.69
N GLU A 91 18.21 -7.65 -30.67
CA GLU A 91 19.52 -7.02 -30.73
C GLU A 91 20.26 -6.98 -29.39
N LYS A 92 19.57 -7.04 -28.24
CA LYS A 92 20.20 -7.03 -26.91
C LYS A 92 20.12 -8.42 -26.29
N GLU A 93 21.23 -8.83 -25.69
CA GLU A 93 21.35 -10.11 -24.97
C GLU A 93 20.47 -10.17 -23.71
N LYS A 94 20.05 -9.02 -23.17
CA LYS A 94 19.26 -8.93 -21.94
C LYS A 94 17.92 -8.22 -22.17
N ALA A 95 16.86 -8.82 -21.62
CA ALA A 95 15.54 -8.20 -21.55
C ALA A 95 15.60 -6.88 -20.76
N LEU A 96 14.90 -5.85 -21.25
CA LEU A 96 14.74 -4.57 -20.58
C LEU A 96 13.43 -4.57 -19.80
N ARG A 97 13.45 -4.23 -18.51
CA ARG A 97 12.23 -3.99 -17.74
C ARG A 97 11.81 -2.53 -17.92
N LEU A 98 10.63 -2.33 -18.48
CA LEU A 98 10.02 -1.02 -18.64
C LEU A 98 8.77 -0.92 -17.76
N ILE A 99 8.51 0.26 -17.23
CA ILE A 99 7.28 0.60 -16.51
C ILE A 99 6.46 1.51 -17.41
N GLU A 100 5.13 1.34 -17.36
CA GLU A 100 4.19 2.28 -17.97
C GLU A 100 4.42 3.71 -17.46
N GLU A 101 3.97 4.70 -18.23
CA GLU A 101 4.04 6.08 -17.81
C GLU A 101 3.09 6.29 -16.62
N PRO A 102 3.60 6.62 -15.41
CA PRO A 102 2.74 6.74 -14.25
C PRO A 102 1.77 7.90 -14.41
N SER A 103 0.53 7.72 -13.94
CA SER A 103 -0.41 8.81 -13.76
C SER A 103 0.14 9.84 -12.75
N PRO A 104 -0.39 11.08 -12.73
CA PRO A 104 0.05 12.09 -11.76
C PRO A 104 -0.06 11.63 -10.30
N GLU A 105 -1.06 10.80 -9.96
CA GLU A 105 -1.20 10.25 -8.60
C GLU A 105 -0.16 9.17 -8.33
N GLN A 106 0.08 8.25 -9.27
CA GLN A 106 1.11 7.22 -9.15
C GLN A 106 2.52 7.82 -9.04
N ALA A 107 2.80 8.87 -9.82
CA ALA A 107 4.08 9.59 -9.75
C ALA A 107 4.30 10.21 -8.37
N LYS A 108 3.27 10.83 -7.77
CA LYS A 108 3.35 11.36 -6.39
C LYS A 108 3.68 10.26 -5.38
N ILE A 109 3.02 9.10 -5.49
CA ILE A 109 3.32 7.93 -4.64
C ILE A 109 4.77 7.52 -4.81
N LEU A 110 5.24 7.32 -6.05
CA LEU A 110 6.63 6.93 -6.31
C LEU A 110 7.64 7.92 -5.70
N THR A 111 7.39 9.22 -5.86
CA THR A 111 8.24 10.27 -5.29
C THR A 111 8.27 10.22 -3.77
N ALA A 112 7.13 10.00 -3.10
CA ALA A 112 7.08 9.80 -1.65
C ALA A 112 7.94 8.62 -1.18
N PHE A 113 8.08 7.60 -2.03
CA PHE A 113 8.95 6.46 -1.78
C PHE A 113 10.41 6.66 -2.22
N GLY A 114 10.75 7.82 -2.79
CA GLY A 114 12.10 8.16 -3.23
C GLY A 114 12.44 7.63 -4.62
N TYR A 115 11.43 7.38 -5.46
CA TYR A 115 11.59 6.86 -6.81
C TYR A 115 10.92 7.75 -7.85
N GLU A 116 11.45 7.72 -9.07
CA GLU A 116 10.85 8.35 -10.24
C GLU A 116 10.94 7.42 -11.45
N VAL A 117 10.06 7.60 -12.44
CA VAL A 117 10.14 6.87 -13.71
C VAL A 117 10.71 7.79 -14.78
N THR A 118 11.95 7.55 -15.17
CA THR A 118 12.64 8.31 -16.22
C THR A 118 12.81 7.42 -17.44
N ARG A 119 12.28 7.85 -18.59
CA ARG A 119 12.31 7.06 -19.85
C ARG A 119 11.81 5.63 -19.65
N ARG A 120 10.70 5.46 -18.92
CA ARG A 120 10.07 4.16 -18.59
C ARG A 120 10.93 3.23 -17.72
N VAL A 121 11.95 3.74 -17.04
CA VAL A 121 12.77 2.99 -16.09
C VAL A 121 12.60 3.59 -14.70
N LEU A 122 12.34 2.75 -13.70
CA LEU A 122 12.30 3.16 -12.29
C LEU A 122 13.71 3.50 -11.80
N GLN A 123 13.90 4.70 -11.29
CA GLN A 123 15.17 5.19 -10.77
C GLN A 123 14.98 5.75 -9.37
N LYS A 124 16.01 5.64 -8.54
CA LYS A 124 16.02 6.27 -7.22
C LYS A 124 16.30 7.76 -7.42
N ILE A 125 15.51 8.61 -6.78
CA ILE A 125 15.73 10.07 -6.80
C ILE A 125 17.08 10.34 -6.15
N LYS A 126 17.95 11.06 -6.85
CA LYS A 126 19.23 11.51 -6.29
C LYS A 126 18.93 12.60 -5.26
N SER A 127 19.19 12.30 -3.99
CA SER A 127 19.17 13.27 -2.90
C SER A 127 20.34 14.24 -3.00
#